data_AF-A0AAE9Z415-F1
#
_entry.id   AF-A0AAE9Z415-F1
#
_cell.length_a   1.000
_cell.length_b   1.000
_cell.length_c   1.000
_cell.angle_alpha   90.00
_cell.angle_beta   90.00
_cell.angle_gamma   90.00
#
_symmetry.space_group_name_H-M   'P 1'
#
loop_
_entity.id
_entity.type
_entity.pdbx_description
1 polymer ?
#
loop_
_entity_poly.entity_id
_entity_poly.type
_entity_poly.pdbx_seq_one_letter_code
_entity_poly.pdbx_strand_id
1 'polypeptide(L)'
;MNRHTKLAILIAPVLFIAGFIASDYYMEHQAAQDKVFYLTQQNNCDVLADKCVLESGEFLVSVSDHKGVTRINATFPLDTVVLMLVNDDNSQQIYQLAMADTPYYWQAKTDLRESIPQAGDSRKLRLVAKIKGGSYISEFVSTTLSR
;
A
#
# COMPACT_ATOMS: atom_id res chain seq x y z
N MET A 1 -30.01 -37.97 36.32
CA MET A 1 -29.70 -36.94 35.29
C MET A 1 -30.95 -36.11 35.03
N ASN A 2 -30.91 -34.80 35.32
CA ASN A 2 -32.08 -33.92 35.17
C ASN A 2 -32.35 -33.58 33.70
N ARG A 3 -33.59 -33.18 33.40
CA ARG A 3 -34.05 -32.88 32.04
C ARG A 3 -33.15 -31.86 31.32
N HIS A 4 -32.62 -30.89 32.06
CA HIS A 4 -31.68 -29.89 31.55
C HIS A 4 -30.33 -30.49 31.11
N THR A 5 -29.79 -31.45 31.85
CA THR A 5 -28.51 -32.10 31.51
C THR A 5 -28.63 -32.96 30.26
N LYS A 6 -29.75 -33.67 30.10
CA LYS A 6 -30.05 -34.44 28.88
C LYS A 6 -30.14 -33.55 27.64
N LEU A 7 -30.82 -32.41 27.77
CA LEU A 7 -30.96 -31.44 26.69
C LEU A 7 -29.63 -30.77 26.33
N ALA A 8 -28.84 -30.39 27.35
CA ALA A 8 -27.54 -29.78 27.15
C ALA A 8 -26.57 -30.72 26.40
N ILE A 9 -26.53 -32.01 26.76
CA ILE A 9 -25.66 -33.00 26.10
C ILE A 9 -26.03 -33.19 24.61
N LEU A 10 -27.32 -33.02 24.26
CA LEU A 10 -27.78 -33.16 22.87
C LEU A 10 -27.52 -31.89 22.03
N ILE A 11 -27.68 -30.71 22.61
CA ILE A 11 -27.55 -29.43 21.89
C ILE A 11 -26.10 -28.92 21.85
N ALA A 12 -25.31 -29.17 22.90
CA ALA A 12 -23.95 -28.65 23.01
C ALA A 12 -23.04 -29.04 21.83
N PRO A 13 -23.03 -30.28 21.31
CA PRO A 13 -22.19 -30.63 20.16
C PRO A 13 -22.53 -29.83 18.90
N VAL A 14 -23.82 -29.60 18.64
CA VAL A 14 -24.27 -28.82 17.47
C VAL A 14 -23.88 -27.37 17.62
N LEU A 15 -24.09 -26.77 18.80
CA LEU A 15 -23.67 -25.40 19.08
C LEU A 15 -22.14 -25.25 19.02
N PHE A 16 -21.38 -26.27 19.40
CA PHE A 16 -19.92 -26.25 19.33
C PHE A 16 -19.43 -26.19 17.88
N ILE A 17 -19.98 -27.06 17.01
CA ILE A 17 -19.65 -27.07 15.58
C ILE A 17 -20.10 -25.77 14.92
N ALA A 18 -21.33 -25.33 15.16
CA ALA A 18 -21.86 -24.08 14.62
C ALA A 18 -21.05 -22.87 15.09
N GLY A 19 -20.65 -22.83 16.36
CA GLY A 19 -19.82 -21.79 16.93
C GLY A 19 -18.43 -21.76 16.31
N PHE A 20 -17.81 -22.92 16.04
CA PHE A 20 -16.52 -23.00 15.36
C PHE A 20 -16.61 -22.44 13.93
N ILE A 21 -17.59 -22.87 13.15
CA ILE A 21 -17.80 -22.38 11.77
C ILE A 21 -18.11 -20.88 11.75
N ALA A 22 -18.98 -20.41 12.65
CA ALA A 22 -19.32 -18.99 12.73
C ALA A 22 -18.13 -18.11 13.14
N SER A 23 -17.27 -18.60 14.04
CA SER A 23 -16.03 -17.92 14.43
C SER A 23 -15.05 -17.82 13.27
N ASP A 24 -14.91 -18.91 12.49
CA ASP A 24 -14.04 -18.94 11.32
C ASP A 24 -14.51 -17.93 10.25
N TYR A 25 -15.82 -17.94 9.95
CA TYR A 25 -16.43 -16.98 9.02
C TYR A 25 -16.30 -15.53 9.50
N TYR A 26 -16.44 -15.28 10.81
CA TYR A 26 -16.26 -13.95 11.38
C TYR A 26 -14.81 -13.44 11.24
N MET A 27 -13.83 -14.31 11.52
CA MET A 27 -12.41 -13.97 11.37
C MET A 27 -12.06 -13.71 9.90
N GLU A 28 -12.54 -14.55 8.98
CA GLU A 28 -12.36 -14.37 7.54
C GLU A 28 -12.97 -13.05 7.07
N HIS A 29 -14.20 -12.75 7.47
CA HIS A 29 -14.86 -11.48 7.14
C HIS A 29 -14.09 -10.27 7.67
N GLN A 30 -13.54 -10.34 8.89
CA GLN A 30 -12.74 -9.25 9.46
C GLN A 30 -11.38 -9.11 8.77
N ALA A 31 -10.80 -10.20 8.28
CA ALA A 31 -9.58 -10.19 7.48
C ALA A 31 -9.83 -9.62 6.07
N ALA A 32 -11.02 -9.84 5.51
CA ALA A 32 -11.43 -9.34 4.20
C ALA A 32 -11.80 -7.84 4.18
N GLN A 33 -11.86 -7.17 5.33
CA GLN A 33 -12.06 -5.72 5.37
C GLN A 33 -10.80 -5.00 4.88
N ASP A 34 -10.96 -4.06 3.95
CA ASP A 34 -9.88 -3.23 3.43
C ASP A 34 -9.20 -2.46 4.58
N LYS A 35 -8.00 -2.88 4.95
CA LYS A 35 -7.19 -2.21 5.98
C LYS A 35 -6.35 -1.13 5.32
N VAL A 36 -6.44 0.11 5.82
CA VAL A 36 -5.61 1.23 5.35
C VAL A 36 -4.43 1.42 6.29
N PHE A 37 -3.23 1.40 5.74
CA PHE A 37 -1.97 1.64 6.45
C PHE A 37 -1.30 2.88 5.87
N TYR A 38 -0.76 3.73 6.74
CA TYR A 38 -0.03 4.91 6.32
C TYR A 38 1.46 4.60 6.22
N LEU A 39 2.04 4.99 5.09
CA LEU A 39 3.47 4.96 4.79
C LEU A 39 4.07 6.33 5.12
N THR A 40 5.08 6.36 5.97
CA THR A 40 5.82 7.58 6.35
C THR A 40 7.14 7.66 5.63
N GLN A 41 7.60 8.87 5.33
CA GLN A 41 8.89 9.10 4.69
C GLN A 41 10.04 8.98 5.69
N GLN A 42 11.07 8.18 5.39
CA GLN A 42 12.21 7.96 6.29
C GLN A 42 13.15 9.19 6.41
N ASN A 43 13.47 9.82 5.28
CA ASN A 43 14.42 10.93 5.16
C ASN A 43 13.96 11.88 4.04
N ASN A 44 14.64 13.01 3.81
CA ASN A 44 14.34 13.88 2.67
C ASN A 44 14.25 13.07 1.36
N CYS A 45 13.09 13.15 0.71
CA CYS A 45 12.78 12.41 -0.50
C CYS A 45 13.26 13.19 -1.73
N ASP A 46 14.17 12.60 -2.49
CA ASP A 46 14.57 13.02 -3.83
C ASP A 46 14.44 11.82 -4.76
N VAL A 47 13.31 11.73 -5.47
CA VAL A 47 12.99 10.63 -6.38
C VAL A 47 13.95 10.60 -7.58
N LEU A 48 14.46 11.76 -8.02
CA LEU A 48 15.37 11.83 -9.17
C LEU A 48 16.79 11.38 -8.82
N ALA A 49 17.16 11.41 -7.53
CA ALA A 49 18.45 10.98 -7.00
C ALA A 49 18.41 9.61 -6.30
N ASP A 50 17.35 8.81 -6.50
CA ASP A 50 17.14 7.50 -5.85
C ASP A 50 17.10 7.55 -4.31
N LYS A 51 16.78 8.71 -3.74
CA LYS A 51 16.77 8.94 -2.28
C LYS A 51 15.35 9.15 -1.80
N CYS A 52 14.46 8.19 -2.00
CA CYS A 52 13.12 8.26 -1.46
C CYS A 52 12.63 6.89 -0.99
N VAL A 53 12.46 6.74 0.32
CA VAL A 53 11.98 5.52 0.96
C VAL A 53 10.84 5.86 1.89
N LEU A 54 9.75 5.13 1.73
CA LEU A 54 8.54 5.18 2.54
C LEU A 54 8.44 3.90 3.37
N GLU A 55 7.95 3.99 4.60
CA GLU A 55 7.92 2.87 5.53
C GLU A 55 6.61 2.74 6.31
N SER A 56 6.24 1.51 6.65
CA SER A 56 5.18 1.19 7.61
C SER A 56 5.57 -0.09 8.35
N GLY A 57 6.18 0.05 9.53
CA GLY A 57 6.81 -1.08 10.22
C GLY A 57 7.97 -1.64 9.40
N GLU A 58 7.94 -2.93 9.08
CA GLU A 58 8.97 -3.61 8.25
C GLU A 58 8.73 -3.47 6.74
N PHE A 59 7.59 -2.91 6.34
CA PHE A 59 7.27 -2.71 4.94
C PHE A 59 7.95 -1.43 4.43
N LEU A 60 8.85 -1.58 3.46
CA LEU A 60 9.57 -0.47 2.84
C LEU A 60 9.18 -0.38 1.37
N VAL A 61 9.00 0.84 0.88
CA VAL A 61 8.72 1.16 -0.51
C VAL A 61 9.67 2.26 -0.97
N SER A 62 10.53 1.97 -1.94
CA SER A 62 11.40 2.97 -2.55
C SER A 62 10.78 3.51 -3.84
N VAL A 63 10.87 4.82 -4.04
CA VAL A 63 10.38 5.50 -5.25
C VAL A 63 11.57 6.15 -5.95
N SER A 64 11.79 5.83 -7.22
CA SER A 64 12.85 6.43 -8.03
C SER A 64 12.38 6.80 -9.44
N ASP A 65 13.08 7.69 -10.13
CA ASP A 65 12.87 7.97 -11.54
C ASP A 65 14.16 7.81 -12.35
N HIS A 66 14.10 6.97 -13.40
CA HIS A 66 15.18 6.83 -14.36
C HIS A 66 14.69 7.18 -15.76
N LYS A 67 15.17 8.30 -16.29
CA LYS A 67 14.89 8.75 -17.67
C LYS A 67 13.39 8.84 -17.97
N GLY A 68 12.59 9.39 -17.03
CA GLY A 68 11.14 9.57 -17.19
C GLY A 68 10.33 8.29 -16.93
N VAL A 69 10.97 7.24 -16.42
CA VAL A 69 10.31 6.03 -15.92
C VAL A 69 10.41 6.05 -14.41
N THR A 70 9.28 6.33 -13.74
CA THR A 70 9.18 6.18 -12.29
C THR A 70 9.07 4.69 -11.96
N ARG A 71 9.90 4.25 -11.02
CA ARG A 71 9.96 2.89 -10.49
C ARG A 71 9.59 2.89 -9.01
N ILE A 72 8.90 1.84 -8.61
CA ILE A 72 8.49 1.59 -7.25
C ILE A 72 8.91 0.17 -6.90
N ASN A 73 9.78 0.06 -5.89
CA ASN A 73 10.25 -1.22 -5.39
C ASN A 73 9.78 -1.41 -3.96
N ALA A 74 9.48 -2.63 -3.56
CA ALA A 74 8.94 -2.92 -2.24
C ALA A 74 9.57 -4.16 -1.59
N THR A 75 9.54 -4.23 -0.26
CA THR A 75 10.01 -5.42 0.49
C THR A 75 9.01 -6.58 0.50
N PHE A 76 7.75 -6.31 0.16
CA PHE A 76 6.70 -7.32 0.00
C PHE A 76 6.11 -7.26 -1.42
N PRO A 77 5.62 -8.40 -1.95
CA PRO A 77 5.04 -8.44 -3.28
C PRO A 77 3.71 -7.67 -3.28
N LEU A 78 3.57 -6.76 -4.24
CA LEU A 78 2.40 -5.91 -4.38
C LEU A 78 1.45 -6.49 -5.43
N ASP A 79 0.16 -6.18 -5.28
CA ASP A 79 -0.89 -6.55 -6.23
C ASP A 79 -1.22 -5.40 -7.19
N THR A 80 -1.10 -4.16 -6.72
CA THR A 80 -1.45 -2.96 -7.50
C THR A 80 -0.69 -1.76 -6.96
N VAL A 81 -0.26 -0.88 -7.87
CA VAL A 81 0.41 0.38 -7.51
C VAL A 81 -0.16 1.52 -8.34
N VAL A 82 -0.56 2.60 -7.66
CA VAL A 82 -1.03 3.84 -8.26
C VAL A 82 -0.21 4.99 -7.69
N LEU A 83 0.46 5.72 -8.56
CA LEU A 83 1.19 6.95 -8.25
C LEU A 83 0.38 8.14 -8.74
N MET A 84 0.35 9.21 -7.95
CA MET A 84 -0.32 10.45 -8.31
C MET A 84 0.64 11.62 -8.15
N LEU A 85 0.75 12.44 -9.18
CA LEU A 85 1.47 13.71 -9.14
C LEU A 85 0.45 14.82 -8.86
N VAL A 86 0.64 15.56 -7.77
CA VAL A 86 -0.30 16.59 -7.34
C VAL A 86 0.16 17.95 -7.88
N ASN A 87 -0.71 18.61 -8.64
CA ASN A 87 -0.54 19.97 -9.12
C ASN A 87 -0.80 21.01 -8.02
N ASP A 88 -0.37 22.25 -8.26
CA ASP A 88 -0.54 23.37 -7.33
C ASP A 88 -2.01 23.75 -7.12
N ASP A 89 -2.85 23.54 -8.13
CA ASP A 89 -4.31 23.67 -8.06
C ASP A 89 -5.00 22.49 -7.36
N ASN A 90 -4.21 21.58 -6.77
CA ASN A 90 -4.63 20.35 -6.11
C ASN A 90 -5.28 19.32 -7.06
N SER A 91 -5.24 19.53 -8.38
CA SER A 91 -5.56 18.49 -9.36
C SER A 91 -4.47 17.41 -9.37
N GLN A 92 -4.80 16.22 -9.88
CA GLN A 92 -3.91 15.06 -9.79
C GLN A 92 -3.78 14.36 -11.14
N GLN A 93 -2.54 14.12 -11.55
CA GLN A 93 -2.23 13.21 -12.65
C GLN A 93 -2.03 11.81 -12.09
N ILE A 94 -2.87 10.86 -12.51
CA ILE A 94 -2.89 9.50 -11.99
C ILE A 94 -2.12 8.59 -12.94
N TYR A 95 -1.16 7.85 -12.40
CA TYR A 95 -0.38 6.85 -13.12
C TYR A 95 -0.60 5.49 -12.47
N GLN A 96 -1.26 4.59 -13.20
CA GLN A 96 -1.33 3.18 -12.81
C GLN A 96 -0.05 2.49 -13.28
N LEU A 97 0.73 1.98 -12.34
CA LEU A 97 1.99 1.33 -12.65
C LEU A 97 1.74 -0.10 -13.13
N ALA A 98 2.58 -0.55 -14.06
CA ALA A 98 2.63 -1.95 -14.46
C ALA A 98 3.70 -2.67 -13.66
N MET A 99 3.45 -3.95 -13.37
CA MET A 99 4.47 -4.85 -12.86
C MET A 99 5.61 -4.92 -13.88
N ALA A 100 6.86 -4.78 -13.41
CA ALA A 100 8.04 -5.01 -14.20
C ALA A 100 8.34 -6.52 -14.23
N ASP A 101 9.47 -6.96 -13.66
CA ASP A 101 9.89 -8.36 -13.74
C ASP A 101 9.20 -9.25 -12.69
N THR A 102 8.90 -8.70 -11.51
CA THR A 102 8.34 -9.43 -10.36
C THR A 102 7.34 -8.54 -9.63
N PRO A 103 6.44 -9.08 -8.77
CA PRO A 103 5.50 -8.26 -8.00
C PRO A 103 6.16 -7.29 -7.01
N TYR A 104 7.49 -7.35 -6.82
CA TYR A 104 8.26 -6.42 -6.00
C TYR A 104 8.68 -5.15 -6.76
N TYR A 105 8.56 -5.14 -8.09
CA TYR A 105 9.06 -4.07 -8.96
C TYR A 105 7.95 -3.57 -9.88
N TRP A 106 7.67 -2.28 -9.82
CA TRP A 106 6.58 -1.63 -10.55
C TRP A 106 7.11 -0.40 -11.25
N GLN A 107 6.56 -0.08 -12.43
CA GLN A 107 7.01 1.09 -13.18
C GLN A 107 5.93 1.69 -14.08
N ALA A 108 6.07 2.98 -14.35
CA ALA A 108 5.30 3.70 -15.36
C ALA A 108 6.15 4.81 -15.97
N LYS A 109 5.85 5.18 -17.22
CA LYS A 109 6.31 6.47 -17.75
C LYS A 109 5.51 7.58 -17.09
N THR A 110 6.21 8.60 -16.60
CA THR A 110 5.62 9.70 -15.82
C THR A 110 6.28 11.02 -16.17
N ASP A 111 5.57 12.12 -16.01
CA ASP A 111 6.10 13.46 -16.28
C ASP A 111 6.79 14.08 -15.05
N LEU A 112 7.16 13.25 -14.06
CA LEU A 112 7.72 13.70 -12.79
C LEU A 112 9.02 14.49 -13.01
N ARG A 113 9.93 13.95 -13.81
CA ARG A 113 11.23 14.58 -14.08
C ARG A 113 11.08 15.94 -14.78
N GLU A 114 10.08 16.08 -15.63
CA GLU A 114 9.73 17.31 -16.33
C GLU A 114 9.04 18.32 -15.40
N SER A 115 8.35 17.85 -14.35
CA SER A 115 7.67 18.69 -13.36
C SER A 115 8.58 19.30 -12.28
N ILE A 116 9.77 18.72 -12.04
CA ILE A 116 10.77 19.21 -11.07
C ILE A 116 12.19 19.26 -11.68
N PRO A 117 12.40 20.04 -12.75
CA PRO A 117 13.63 19.99 -13.55
C PRO A 117 14.87 20.62 -12.89
N GLN A 118 14.73 21.52 -11.91
CA GLN A 118 15.82 22.27 -11.31
C GLN A 118 16.03 21.91 -9.83
N ALA A 119 17.24 22.15 -9.33
CA ALA A 119 17.52 22.01 -7.91
C ALA A 119 16.67 23.01 -7.10
N GLY A 120 16.03 22.53 -6.05
CA GLY A 120 15.06 23.28 -5.25
C GLY A 120 13.61 23.08 -5.69
N ASP A 121 13.36 22.58 -6.90
CA ASP A 121 12.01 22.25 -7.34
C ASP A 121 11.45 21.11 -6.50
N SER A 122 10.17 21.19 -6.18
CA SER A 122 9.50 20.18 -5.37
C SER A 122 8.13 19.84 -5.92
N ARG A 123 7.74 18.58 -5.70
CA ARG A 123 6.44 18.07 -6.14
C ARG A 123 5.85 17.17 -5.07
N LYS A 124 4.59 17.44 -4.76
CA LYS A 124 3.79 16.55 -3.93
C LYS A 124 3.36 15.32 -4.73
N LEU A 125 3.53 14.16 -4.11
CA LEU A 125 3.22 12.85 -4.65
C LEU A 125 2.27 12.15 -3.69
N ARG A 126 1.35 11.35 -4.24
CA ARG A 126 0.61 10.35 -3.46
C ARG A 126 0.86 8.97 -4.02
N LEU A 127 1.00 8.00 -3.14
CA LEU A 127 1.17 6.60 -3.48
C LEU A 127 0.07 5.78 -2.85
N VAL A 128 -0.48 4.85 -3.63
CA VAL A 128 -1.34 3.76 -3.14
C VAL A 128 -0.74 2.45 -3.62
N ALA A 129 -0.35 1.59 -2.69
CA ALA A 129 0.10 0.23 -2.97
C ALA A 129 -0.85 -0.77 -2.28
N LYS A 130 -1.21 -1.86 -2.97
CA LYS A 130 -2.07 -2.91 -2.41
C LYS A 130 -1.31 -4.21 -2.17
N ILE A 131 -1.58 -4.84 -1.03
CA ILE A 131 -1.06 -6.17 -0.66
C ILE A 131 -2.21 -6.96 -0.02
N LYS A 132 -2.68 -8.01 -0.68
CA LYS A 132 -3.69 -8.97 -0.19
C LYS A 132 -4.91 -8.30 0.45
N GLY A 133 -5.44 -7.26 -0.19
CA GLY A 133 -6.59 -6.47 0.31
C GLY A 133 -6.23 -5.33 1.27
N GLY A 134 -5.01 -5.29 1.81
CA GLY A 134 -4.50 -4.11 2.51
C GLY A 134 -4.10 -3.00 1.54
N SER A 135 -4.47 -1.75 1.85
CA SER A 135 -4.07 -0.56 1.10
C SER A 135 -3.05 0.26 1.90
N TYR A 136 -1.87 0.45 1.35
CA TYR A 136 -0.79 1.25 1.92
C TYR A 136 -0.74 2.58 1.18
N ILE A 137 -0.93 3.68 1.91
CA ILE A 137 -1.07 5.01 1.33
C ILE A 137 -0.03 5.97 1.89
N SER A 138 0.47 6.86 1.04
CA SER A 138 1.38 7.94 1.44
C SER A 138 1.06 9.22 0.69
N GLU A 139 1.21 10.35 1.36
CA GLU A 139 1.39 11.67 0.73
C GLU A 139 2.77 12.18 1.16
N PHE A 140 3.62 12.50 0.20
CA PHE A 140 5.00 12.91 0.44
C PHE A 140 5.46 13.93 -0.60
N VAL A 141 6.56 14.63 -0.33
CA VAL A 141 7.11 15.65 -1.23
C VAL A 141 8.47 15.19 -1.69
N SER A 142 8.65 15.10 -3.01
CA SER A 142 9.96 14.94 -3.63
C SER A 142 10.54 16.31 -3.90
N THR A 143 11.77 16.57 -3.46
CA THR A 143 12.52 17.80 -3.76
C THR A 143 13.81 17.43 -4.47
N THR A 144 14.05 18.04 -5.64
CA THR A 144 15.30 17.85 -6.39
C THR A 144 16.43 18.57 -5.66
N LEU A 145 17.39 17.84 -5.08
CA LEU A 145 18.46 18.44 -4.28
C LEU A 145 19.64 18.94 -5.12
N SER A 146 19.99 18.21 -6.18
CA SER A 146 21.08 18.55 -7.10
C SER A 146 20.92 17.78 -8.41
N ARG A 147 21.30 18.39 -9.54
CA ARG A 147 21.26 17.76 -10.87
C ARG A 147 22.64 17.79 -11.52
#